data_AF-A0A258ILY7-F1
#
_entry.id   AF-A0A258ILY7-F1
#
_cell.length_a   1.000
_cell.length_b   1.000
_cell.length_c   1.000
_cell.angle_alpha   90.00
_cell.angle_beta   90.00
_cell.angle_gamma   90.00
#
_symmetry.space_group_name_H-M   'P 1'
#
loop_
_entity.id
_entity.type
_entity.pdbx_description
1 polymer ?
#
loop_
_entity_poly.entity_id
_entity_poly.type
_entity_poly.pdbx_seq_one_letter_code
_entity_poly.pdbx_strand_id
1 'polypeptide(L)'
;MSPGWPGNCLSAEKGQRQYHIGETEDEAIMIKMRQLTALIATFASLAGLSLAPAHAQTAIDVDAAVGVAIDSIARKPRNNQAPTVIVVDSGVPVLRTVLVSGRPAIIMSRAQARDEQRAWFISLHSVEPTPAGLQIIYGTPANGYSGSVVVDWNGSEWAVKSREESHSSSGARYFYGELYEGVVCRDGTEMAQRWTATLDFMELVRRRQPIPNNLPKTSGICPDREFPDVVTYRQMKQMRRR
;
A
#
# COMPACT_ATOMS: atom_id res chain seq x y z
N MET A 1 31.67 51.14 37.29
CA MET A 1 31.34 49.82 37.87
C MET A 1 31.63 48.75 36.82
N SER A 2 32.83 48.17 36.90
CA SER A 2 33.13 46.76 36.55
C SER A 2 32.30 45.84 37.48
N PRO A 3 32.07 44.55 37.20
CA PRO A 3 33.05 43.54 36.72
C PRO A 3 32.53 42.69 35.55
N GLY A 4 33.33 41.92 34.80
CA GLY A 4 34.74 41.56 34.87
C GLY A 4 34.97 40.43 33.86
N TRP A 5 35.87 40.68 32.90
CA TRP A 5 36.51 39.74 31.96
C TRP A 5 37.49 38.77 32.69
N PRO A 6 38.31 37.89 32.06
CA PRO A 6 38.51 37.59 30.62
C PRO A 6 38.69 36.08 30.27
N GLY A 7 38.75 35.79 28.97
CA GLY A 7 39.41 34.60 28.42
C GLY A 7 39.69 34.79 26.93
N ASN A 8 40.85 35.38 26.60
CA ASN A 8 41.26 35.83 25.28
C ASN A 8 41.65 34.71 24.30
N CYS A 9 41.27 34.97 23.05
CA CYS A 9 41.99 34.82 21.77
C CYS A 9 43.38 34.15 21.74
N LEU A 10 43.54 33.23 20.78
CA LEU A 10 44.73 33.14 19.93
C LEU A 10 44.31 32.94 18.46
N SER A 11 44.68 33.90 17.61
CA SER A 11 44.72 33.82 16.15
C SER A 11 45.75 32.80 15.68
N ALA A 12 45.55 32.18 14.50
CA ALA A 12 46.37 32.43 13.30
C ALA A 12 46.18 31.35 12.21
N GLU A 13 45.92 31.85 10.99
CA GLU A 13 46.51 31.46 9.71
C GLU A 13 46.26 30.09 9.03
N LYS A 14 45.57 30.21 7.89
CA LYS A 14 45.88 29.63 6.57
C LYS A 14 47.00 28.57 6.51
N GLY A 15 46.60 27.38 6.04
CA GLY A 15 47.50 26.41 5.43
C GLY A 15 46.73 25.45 4.54
N GLN A 16 46.72 25.68 3.23
CA GLN A 16 46.34 24.71 2.20
C GLN A 16 47.01 23.35 2.48
N ARG A 17 46.22 22.28 2.55
CA ARG A 17 46.69 20.93 2.21
C ARG A 17 45.81 20.37 1.11
N GLN A 18 46.36 20.37 -0.10
CA GLN A 18 45.98 19.45 -1.15
C GLN A 18 46.14 18.02 -0.62
N TYR A 19 45.07 17.24 -0.66
CA TYR A 19 45.17 15.79 -0.67
C TYR A 19 44.86 15.33 -2.10
N HIS A 20 45.94 15.03 -2.84
CA HIS A 20 45.92 13.99 -3.86
C HIS A 20 46.20 12.64 -3.19
N ILE A 21 45.94 11.55 -3.92
CA ILE A 21 45.93 10.12 -3.54
C ILE A 21 44.48 9.71 -3.23
N GLY A 22 43.78 8.88 -4.02
CA GLY A 22 44.24 7.72 -4.78
C GLY A 22 43.85 6.46 -4.00
N GLU A 23 42.87 5.72 -4.54
CA GLU A 23 42.55 4.31 -4.25
C GLU A 23 42.19 3.86 -2.81
N THR A 24 40.95 3.37 -2.70
CA THR A 24 40.49 2.20 -1.90
C THR A 24 40.37 2.32 -0.36
N GLU A 25 39.29 2.94 0.13
CA GLU A 25 38.81 2.71 1.50
C GLU A 25 37.78 1.57 1.62
N ASP A 26 37.12 1.17 0.52
CA ASP A 26 36.05 0.15 0.56
C ASP A 26 36.56 -1.31 0.63
N GLU A 27 37.77 -1.60 0.13
CA GLU A 27 38.32 -2.98 0.21
C GLU A 27 38.95 -3.30 1.57
N ALA A 28 39.51 -2.32 2.27
CA ALA A 28 40.15 -2.53 3.58
C ALA A 28 39.13 -2.88 4.69
N ILE A 29 37.91 -2.33 4.60
CA ILE A 29 36.82 -2.63 5.54
C ILE A 29 36.26 -4.03 5.28
N MET A 30 36.13 -4.42 4.01
CA MET A 30 35.65 -5.75 3.60
C MET A 30 36.63 -6.88 3.97
N ILE A 31 37.94 -6.65 3.91
CA ILE A 31 38.96 -7.65 4.28
C ILE A 31 39.02 -7.84 5.80
N LYS A 32 38.89 -6.78 6.60
CA LYS A 32 38.86 -6.88 8.07
C LYS A 32 37.58 -7.54 8.60
N MET A 33 36.43 -7.32 7.97
CA MET A 33 35.19 -8.03 8.33
C MET A 33 35.25 -9.53 8.02
N ARG A 34 35.84 -9.93 6.88
CA ARG A 34 36.01 -11.36 6.53
C ARG A 34 36.97 -12.09 7.47
N GLN A 35 38.03 -11.45 7.95
CA GLN A 35 38.93 -12.05 8.94
C GLN A 35 38.28 -12.20 10.31
N LEU A 36 37.37 -11.29 10.71
CA LEU A 36 36.59 -11.43 11.95
C LEU A 36 35.56 -12.57 11.86
N THR A 37 34.96 -12.81 10.69
CA THR A 37 34.00 -13.91 10.49
C THR A 37 34.70 -15.27 10.51
N ALA A 38 35.91 -15.37 9.96
CA ALA A 38 36.70 -16.60 9.97
C ALA A 38 37.17 -17.00 11.38
N LEU A 39 37.44 -16.05 12.26
CA LEU A 39 37.92 -16.33 13.63
C LEU A 39 36.80 -16.78 14.58
N ILE A 40 35.56 -16.36 14.34
CA ILE A 40 34.38 -16.82 15.09
C ILE A 40 33.99 -18.25 14.69
N ALA A 41 34.20 -18.63 13.43
CA ALA A 41 33.92 -19.98 12.95
C ALA A 41 34.87 -21.04 13.55
N THR A 42 36.12 -20.71 13.86
CA THR A 42 37.08 -21.66 14.45
C THR A 42 36.87 -21.91 15.95
N PHE A 43 36.29 -20.97 16.69
CA PHE A 43 36.01 -21.16 18.13
C PHE A 43 34.69 -21.91 18.40
N ALA A 44 33.72 -21.87 17.48
CA ALA A 44 32.47 -22.61 17.62
C ALA A 44 32.62 -24.14 17.48
N SER A 45 33.75 -24.63 16.98
CA SER A 45 33.98 -26.08 16.81
C SER A 45 34.49 -26.80 18.08
N LEU A 46 34.73 -26.08 19.19
CA LEU A 46 35.18 -26.66 20.47
C LEU A 46 34.15 -26.58 21.60
N ALA A 47 33.08 -25.82 21.43
CA ALA A 47 31.93 -25.84 22.32
C ALA A 47 30.75 -26.37 21.51
N GLY A 48 30.23 -27.54 21.86
CA GLY A 48 29.07 -28.19 21.23
C GLY A 48 27.76 -27.41 21.39
N LEU A 49 27.77 -26.12 21.05
CA LEU A 49 26.61 -25.29 20.86
C LEU A 49 26.07 -25.64 19.48
N SER A 50 25.03 -26.47 19.48
CA SER A 50 24.10 -26.62 18.36
C SER A 50 23.59 -25.22 17.99
N LEU A 51 24.29 -24.55 17.07
CA LEU A 51 23.74 -23.46 16.29
C LEU A 51 22.56 -24.06 15.54
N ALA A 52 21.36 -23.80 16.04
CA ALA A 52 20.13 -23.99 15.30
C ALA A 52 20.38 -23.44 13.88
N PRO A 53 19.96 -24.18 12.84
CA PRO A 53 20.28 -23.77 11.48
C PRO A 53 19.73 -22.36 11.30
N ALA A 54 20.63 -21.42 11.00
CA ALA A 54 20.27 -20.11 10.49
C ALA A 54 19.28 -20.39 9.36
N HIS A 55 18.00 -20.12 9.62
CA HIS A 55 16.95 -20.35 8.64
C HIS A 55 17.34 -19.49 7.46
N ALA A 56 17.80 -20.14 6.39
CA ALA A 56 17.86 -19.54 5.09
C ALA A 56 16.49 -18.89 4.89
N GLN A 57 16.45 -17.56 4.76
CA GLN A 57 15.23 -16.84 4.47
C GLN A 57 14.68 -17.44 3.18
N THR A 58 13.76 -18.40 3.32
CA THR A 58 12.95 -18.90 2.22
C THR A 58 12.31 -17.67 1.62
N ALA A 59 12.54 -17.45 0.32
CA ALA A 59 11.97 -16.30 -0.38
C ALA A 59 10.48 -16.21 -0.01
N ILE A 60 10.10 -15.10 0.61
CA ILE A 60 8.73 -14.88 1.06
C ILE A 60 7.80 -15.04 -0.14
N ASP A 61 6.84 -15.96 -0.07
CA ASP A 61 5.81 -16.09 -1.08
C ASP A 61 4.81 -14.93 -0.93
N VAL A 62 5.15 -13.82 -1.58
CA VAL A 62 4.38 -12.57 -1.53
C VAL A 62 2.97 -12.76 -2.07
N ASP A 63 2.81 -13.55 -3.13
CA ASP A 63 1.51 -13.76 -3.78
C ASP A 63 0.55 -14.52 -2.84
N ALA A 64 1.04 -15.57 -2.17
CA ALA A 64 0.25 -16.34 -1.20
C ALA A 64 -0.11 -15.51 0.04
N ALA A 65 0.85 -14.75 0.59
CA ALA A 65 0.64 -13.89 1.74
C ALA A 65 -0.39 -12.77 1.44
N VAL A 66 -0.29 -12.14 0.27
CA VAL A 66 -1.28 -11.16 -0.21
C VAL A 66 -2.64 -11.83 -0.37
N GLY A 67 -2.72 -13.05 -0.92
CA GLY A 67 -3.98 -13.79 -1.04
C GLY A 67 -4.72 -13.95 0.29
N VAL A 68 -4.00 -14.39 1.33
CA VAL A 68 -4.56 -14.52 2.69
C VAL A 68 -5.02 -13.18 3.26
N ALA A 69 -4.23 -12.12 3.07
CA ALA A 69 -4.60 -10.79 3.54
C ALA A 69 -5.87 -10.28 2.83
N ILE A 70 -5.94 -10.43 1.50
CA ILE A 70 -7.09 -10.03 0.69
C ILE A 70 -8.35 -10.81 1.11
N ASP A 71 -8.25 -12.12 1.34
CA ASP A 71 -9.39 -12.93 1.81
C ASP A 71 -9.97 -12.42 3.14
N SER A 72 -9.12 -11.89 4.02
CA SER A 72 -9.57 -11.35 5.30
C SER A 72 -10.33 -10.02 5.18
N ILE A 73 -10.13 -9.27 4.08
CA ILE A 73 -10.71 -7.93 3.88
C ILE A 73 -11.80 -7.89 2.80
N ALA A 74 -11.83 -8.89 1.90
CA ALA A 74 -12.73 -8.91 0.74
C ALA A 74 -14.20 -8.99 1.18
N ARG A 75 -14.88 -7.84 1.16
CA ARG A 75 -16.34 -7.75 1.33
C ARG A 75 -16.99 -8.02 -0.03
N LYS A 76 -17.11 -9.30 -0.39
CA LYS A 76 -17.67 -9.70 -1.70
C LYS A 76 -19.08 -9.13 -1.88
N PRO A 77 -19.40 -8.52 -3.03
CA PRO A 77 -20.79 -8.33 -3.42
C PRO A 77 -21.52 -9.68 -3.39
N ARG A 78 -22.79 -9.71 -2.99
CA ARG A 78 -23.57 -10.96 -2.83
C ARG A 78 -23.58 -11.87 -4.07
N ASN A 79 -23.22 -11.35 -5.26
CA ASN A 79 -23.06 -12.14 -6.46
C ASN A 79 -21.63 -12.70 -6.57
N ASN A 80 -21.41 -13.85 -5.92
CA ASN A 80 -20.13 -14.52 -5.64
C ASN A 80 -19.36 -15.05 -6.88
N GLN A 81 -19.67 -14.56 -8.09
CA GLN A 81 -19.15 -15.09 -9.35
C GLN A 81 -18.01 -14.26 -9.96
N ALA A 82 -18.00 -12.95 -9.76
CA ALA A 82 -16.95 -12.09 -10.32
C ALA A 82 -15.59 -12.32 -9.62
N PRO A 83 -14.47 -12.36 -10.37
CA PRO A 83 -13.14 -12.37 -9.77
C PRO A 83 -12.89 -11.11 -8.92
N THR A 84 -12.13 -11.26 -7.84
CA THR A 84 -11.64 -10.10 -7.08
C THR A 84 -10.68 -9.29 -7.93
N VAL A 85 -10.90 -7.98 -8.02
CA VAL A 85 -9.98 -7.06 -8.69
C VAL A 85 -9.06 -6.42 -7.65
N ILE A 86 -7.75 -6.51 -7.88
CA ILE A 86 -6.70 -5.90 -7.08
C ILE A 86 -6.03 -4.83 -7.93
N VAL A 87 -6.09 -3.58 -7.47
CA VAL A 87 -5.41 -2.44 -8.09
C VAL A 87 -4.15 -2.15 -7.30
N VAL A 88 -2.99 -2.19 -7.95
CA VAL A 88 -1.70 -1.94 -7.30
C VAL A 88 -1.19 -0.53 -7.57
N ASP A 89 -0.73 0.13 -6.51
CA ASP A 89 -0.05 1.42 -6.59
C ASP A 89 1.43 1.25 -6.98
N SER A 90 2.06 2.34 -7.41
CA SER A 90 3.49 2.34 -7.70
C SER A 90 4.30 2.02 -6.44
N GLY A 91 5.20 1.04 -6.51
CA GLY A 91 6.05 0.62 -5.39
C GLY A 91 5.59 -0.66 -4.71
N VAL A 92 4.39 -1.17 -5.01
CA VAL A 92 3.97 -2.53 -4.63
C VAL A 92 4.78 -3.55 -5.46
N PRO A 93 5.29 -4.65 -4.86
CA PRO A 93 5.96 -5.72 -5.58
C PRO A 93 5.11 -6.27 -6.73
N VAL A 94 5.75 -6.77 -7.78
CA VAL A 94 5.04 -7.39 -8.90
C VAL A 94 4.37 -8.68 -8.44
N LEU A 95 3.04 -8.66 -8.39
CA LEU A 95 2.21 -9.81 -8.06
C LEU A 95 1.88 -10.60 -9.32
N ARG A 96 1.97 -11.94 -9.27
CA ARG A 96 1.74 -12.79 -10.45
C ARG A 96 0.46 -13.60 -10.34
N THR A 97 0.32 -14.38 -9.28
CA THR A 97 -0.77 -15.34 -9.09
C THR A 97 -1.33 -15.24 -7.68
N VAL A 98 -2.07 -14.17 -7.40
CA VAL A 98 -2.79 -14.04 -6.13
C VAL A 98 -4.08 -14.85 -6.19
N LEU A 99 -4.21 -15.82 -5.29
CA LEU A 99 -5.46 -16.56 -5.09
C LEU A 99 -6.25 -15.91 -3.96
N VAL A 100 -7.51 -15.58 -4.24
CA VAL A 100 -8.47 -15.06 -3.27
C VAL A 100 -9.63 -16.06 -3.19
N SER A 101 -9.79 -16.70 -2.05
CA SER A 101 -10.73 -17.78 -1.79
C SER A 101 -10.59 -18.92 -2.81
N GLY A 102 -9.34 -19.27 -3.13
CA GLY A 102 -9.00 -20.32 -4.10
C GLY A 102 -9.22 -19.96 -5.57
N ARG A 103 -9.54 -18.70 -5.91
CA ARG A 103 -9.73 -18.24 -7.29
C ARG A 103 -8.69 -17.18 -7.66
N PRO A 104 -8.15 -17.18 -8.90
CA PRO A 104 -7.25 -16.12 -9.35
C PRO A 104 -7.91 -14.74 -9.29
N ALA A 105 -7.22 -13.78 -8.67
CA ALA A 105 -7.60 -12.37 -8.74
C ALA A 105 -7.18 -11.76 -10.08
N ILE A 106 -7.89 -10.71 -10.50
CA ILE A 106 -7.46 -9.84 -11.60
C ILE A 106 -6.57 -8.77 -10.98
N ILE A 107 -5.31 -8.72 -11.40
CA ILE A 107 -4.31 -7.76 -10.91
C ILE A 107 -4.11 -6.71 -12.00
N MET A 108 -4.23 -5.44 -11.64
CA MET A 108 -4.07 -4.33 -12.57
C MET A 108 -3.41 -3.12 -11.90
N SER A 109 -2.75 -2.29 -12.69
CA SER A 109 -2.21 -1.02 -12.22
C SER A 109 -3.32 0.02 -12.00
N ARG A 110 -3.03 1.07 -11.22
CA ARG A 110 -3.91 2.26 -11.12
C ARG A 110 -4.29 2.83 -12.50
N ALA A 111 -3.35 2.87 -13.45
CA ALA A 111 -3.61 3.41 -14.79
C ALA A 111 -4.63 2.53 -15.55
N GLN A 112 -4.48 1.21 -15.50
CA GLN A 112 -5.45 0.29 -16.10
C GLN A 112 -6.82 0.40 -15.44
N ALA A 113 -6.89 0.45 -14.11
CA ALA A 113 -8.15 0.64 -13.39
C ALA A 113 -8.86 1.94 -13.78
N ARG A 114 -8.08 3.02 -13.93
CA ARG A 114 -8.56 4.32 -14.42
C ARG A 114 -9.06 4.24 -15.86
N ASP A 115 -8.30 3.60 -16.73
CA ASP A 115 -8.63 3.49 -18.15
C ASP A 115 -9.84 2.59 -18.38
N GLU A 116 -10.03 1.54 -17.58
CA GLU A 116 -11.22 0.68 -17.59
C GLU A 116 -12.42 1.26 -16.81
N GLN A 117 -12.22 2.36 -16.07
CA GLN A 117 -13.23 2.97 -15.20
C GLN A 117 -13.83 1.97 -14.19
N ARG A 118 -12.96 1.26 -13.48
CA ARG A 118 -13.31 0.34 -12.39
C ARG A 118 -13.85 1.06 -11.15
N ALA A 119 -14.80 0.43 -10.45
CA ALA A 119 -15.38 0.94 -9.22
C ALA A 119 -15.45 -0.12 -8.10
N TRP A 120 -15.24 -1.40 -8.39
CA TRP A 120 -15.25 -2.45 -7.38
C TRP A 120 -13.94 -3.20 -7.37
N PHE A 121 -13.02 -2.72 -6.54
CA PHE A 121 -11.70 -3.30 -6.39
C PHE A 121 -11.13 -3.03 -5.00
N ILE A 122 -10.04 -3.73 -4.69
CA ILE A 122 -9.18 -3.49 -3.53
C ILE A 122 -7.91 -2.81 -4.04
N SER A 123 -7.59 -1.64 -3.52
CA SER A 123 -6.34 -0.93 -3.80
C SER A 123 -5.27 -1.38 -2.82
N LEU A 124 -4.11 -1.80 -3.32
CA LEU A 124 -2.92 -2.04 -2.52
C LEU A 124 -1.98 -0.84 -2.62
N HIS A 125 -1.69 -0.23 -1.48
CA HIS A 125 -0.85 0.96 -1.37
C HIS A 125 0.60 0.59 -1.07
N SER A 126 0.81 -0.37 -0.16
CA SER A 126 2.14 -0.93 0.10
C SER A 126 2.05 -2.39 0.53
N VAL A 127 3.14 -3.12 0.27
CA VAL A 127 3.36 -4.49 0.73
C VAL A 127 4.80 -4.54 1.21
N GLU A 128 4.98 -4.56 2.52
CA GLU A 128 6.27 -4.38 3.18
C GLU A 128 6.63 -5.61 4.00
N PRO A 129 7.88 -6.05 3.99
CA PRO A 129 8.31 -7.18 4.82
C PRO A 129 8.29 -6.81 6.31
N THR A 130 7.83 -7.76 7.14
CA THR A 130 7.99 -7.76 8.59
C THR A 130 8.97 -8.86 8.99
N PRO A 131 9.42 -8.94 10.26
CA PRO A 131 10.31 -10.02 10.70
C PRO A 131 9.75 -11.44 10.50
N ALA A 132 8.41 -11.58 10.47
CA ALA A 132 7.73 -12.88 10.38
C ALA A 132 6.84 -13.04 9.13
N GLY A 133 6.76 -12.01 8.27
CA GLY A 133 5.85 -12.04 7.13
C GLY A 133 5.74 -10.70 6.39
N LEU A 134 4.52 -10.22 6.17
CA LEU A 134 4.23 -9.00 5.42
C LEU A 134 3.20 -8.11 6.14
N GLN A 135 3.38 -6.80 6.00
CA GLN A 135 2.38 -5.78 6.29
C GLN A 135 1.84 -5.22 4.97
N ILE A 136 0.52 -5.17 4.83
CA ILE A 136 -0.17 -4.75 3.62
C ILE A 136 -1.06 -3.57 3.97
N ILE A 137 -0.83 -2.43 3.33
CA ILE A 137 -1.67 -1.24 3.45
C ILE A 137 -2.64 -1.22 2.27
N TYR A 138 -3.95 -1.09 2.55
CA TYR A 138 -4.99 -1.27 1.54
C TYR A 138 -6.13 -0.24 1.66
N GLY A 139 -6.89 -0.13 0.57
CA GLY A 139 -8.16 0.57 0.48
C GLY A 139 -9.22 -0.26 -0.25
N THR A 140 -10.48 -0.17 0.17
CA THR A 140 -11.65 -0.72 -0.53
C THR A 140 -12.61 0.43 -0.83
N PRO A 141 -12.30 1.26 -1.83
CA PRO A 141 -12.95 2.56 -2.02
C PRO A 141 -14.45 2.45 -2.27
N ALA A 142 -14.93 1.35 -2.87
CA ALA A 142 -16.38 1.11 -3.06
C ALA A 142 -17.16 1.06 -1.74
N ASN A 143 -16.55 0.54 -0.68
CA ASN A 143 -17.15 0.42 0.65
C ASN A 143 -16.62 1.48 1.64
N GLY A 144 -15.70 2.33 1.20
CA GLY A 144 -15.07 3.35 2.02
C GLY A 144 -14.24 2.86 3.20
N TYR A 145 -13.73 1.61 3.15
CA TYR A 145 -12.78 1.14 4.16
C TYR A 145 -11.34 1.28 3.68
N SER A 146 -10.44 1.50 4.62
CA SER A 146 -8.99 1.44 4.41
C SER A 146 -8.30 1.00 5.69
N GLY A 147 -7.12 0.41 5.58
CA GLY A 147 -6.41 -0.06 6.76
C GLY A 147 -5.15 -0.83 6.46
N SER A 148 -4.75 -1.65 7.42
CA SER A 148 -3.56 -2.49 7.35
C SER A 148 -3.89 -3.94 7.73
N VAL A 149 -3.20 -4.89 7.12
CA VAL A 149 -3.23 -6.30 7.51
C VAL A 149 -1.79 -6.77 7.68
N VAL A 150 -1.50 -7.42 8.80
CA VAL A 150 -0.23 -8.14 8.99
C VAL A 150 -0.50 -9.62 8.82
N VAL A 151 0.25 -10.27 7.94
CA VAL A 151 0.24 -11.72 7.74
C VAL A 151 1.60 -12.29 8.10
N ASP A 152 1.60 -13.36 8.88
CA ASP A 152 2.80 -14.05 9.32
C ASP A 152 2.82 -15.47 8.75
N TRP A 153 4.03 -15.99 8.49
CA TRP A 153 4.24 -17.40 8.22
C TRP A 153 4.46 -18.14 9.55
N ASN A 154 3.59 -19.10 9.86
CA ASN A 154 3.67 -19.85 11.13
C ASN A 154 4.53 -21.13 11.05
N GLY A 155 5.14 -21.41 9.89
CA GLY A 155 5.89 -22.64 9.62
C GLY A 155 5.19 -23.60 8.66
N SER A 156 3.87 -23.53 8.53
CA SER A 156 3.07 -24.36 7.61
C SER A 156 2.13 -23.58 6.70
N GLU A 157 1.66 -22.41 7.13
CA GLU A 157 0.73 -21.58 6.37
C GLU A 157 0.90 -20.09 6.69
N TRP A 158 0.39 -19.26 5.78
CA TRP A 158 0.20 -17.83 6.00
C TRP A 158 -1.06 -17.60 6.82
N ALA A 159 -0.97 -16.79 7.87
CA ALA A 159 -2.11 -16.46 8.73
C ALA A 159 -2.16 -14.97 9.05
N VAL A 160 -3.37 -14.43 9.17
CA VAL A 160 -3.58 -13.04 9.59
C VAL A 160 -3.21 -12.90 11.06
N LYS A 161 -2.23 -12.04 11.35
CA LYS A 161 -1.79 -11.75 12.71
C LYS A 161 -2.58 -10.61 13.33
N SER A 162 -2.76 -9.54 12.58
CA SER A 162 -3.52 -8.36 13.00
C SER A 162 -4.15 -7.67 11.80
N ARG A 163 -5.21 -6.92 12.08
CA ARG A 163 -5.90 -6.08 11.11
C ARG A 163 -6.36 -4.81 11.80
N GLU A 164 -6.03 -3.69 11.19
CA GLU A 164 -6.61 -2.40 11.53
C GLU A 164 -7.46 -1.93 10.38
N GLU A 165 -8.61 -1.33 10.69
CA GLU A 165 -9.55 -0.87 9.68
C GLU A 165 -10.21 0.42 10.14
N SER A 166 -10.39 1.33 9.18
CA SER A 166 -11.12 2.58 9.33
C SER A 166 -12.16 2.69 8.21
N HIS A 167 -13.25 3.41 8.47
CA HIS A 167 -14.30 3.67 7.49
C HIS A 167 -14.46 5.18 7.28
N SER A 168 -14.35 5.64 6.03
CA SER A 168 -14.46 7.05 5.66
C SER A 168 -15.10 7.21 4.27
N SER A 169 -16.36 7.65 4.24
CA SER A 169 -17.05 7.97 2.99
C SER A 169 -16.43 9.16 2.26
N SER A 170 -15.85 10.13 2.98
CA SER A 170 -15.11 11.25 2.37
C SER A 170 -13.76 10.81 1.82
N GLY A 171 -13.08 9.87 2.49
CA GLY A 171 -11.86 9.24 1.99
C GLY A 171 -12.10 8.46 0.69
N ALA A 172 -13.20 7.72 0.62
CA ALA A 172 -13.63 7.02 -0.60
C ALA A 172 -13.83 7.97 -1.79
N ARG A 173 -14.54 9.08 -1.57
CA ARG A 173 -14.77 10.12 -2.59
C ARG A 173 -13.46 10.79 -2.99
N TYR A 174 -12.59 11.06 -2.02
CA TYR A 174 -11.26 11.62 -2.29
C TYR A 174 -10.44 10.69 -3.18
N PHE A 175 -10.41 9.39 -2.87
CA PHE A 175 -9.70 8.38 -3.66
C PHE A 175 -10.22 8.32 -5.10
N TYR A 176 -11.54 8.20 -5.30
CA TYR A 176 -12.10 8.18 -6.66
C TYR A 176 -11.90 9.48 -7.41
N GLY A 177 -12.06 10.62 -6.75
CA GLY A 177 -11.85 11.92 -7.37
C GLY A 177 -10.41 12.15 -7.79
N GLU A 178 -9.45 11.61 -7.05
CA GLU A 178 -8.04 11.61 -7.46
C GLU A 178 -7.80 10.66 -8.64
N LEU A 179 -8.27 9.41 -8.56
CA LEU A 179 -8.05 8.39 -9.60
C LEU A 179 -8.63 8.83 -10.96
N TYR A 180 -9.78 9.50 -10.93
CA TYR A 180 -10.52 9.91 -12.12
C TYR A 180 -10.44 11.40 -12.45
N GLU A 181 -9.53 12.16 -11.83
CA GLU A 181 -9.31 13.56 -12.21
C GLU A 181 -8.97 13.65 -13.71
N GLY A 182 -9.75 14.47 -14.44
CA GLY A 182 -9.59 14.67 -15.89
C GLY A 182 -10.09 13.50 -16.76
N VAL A 183 -10.78 12.50 -16.20
CA VAL A 183 -11.39 11.41 -16.96
C VAL A 183 -12.84 11.73 -17.30
N VAL A 184 -13.21 11.59 -18.58
CA VAL A 184 -14.60 11.66 -19.02
C VAL A 184 -15.30 10.33 -18.74
N CYS A 185 -16.43 10.36 -18.05
CA CYS A 185 -17.27 9.19 -17.80
C CYS A 185 -17.70 8.52 -19.11
N ARG A 186 -17.66 7.18 -19.14
CA ARG A 186 -18.17 6.39 -20.26
C ARG A 186 -19.24 5.42 -19.81
N ASP A 187 -20.28 5.29 -20.64
CA ASP A 187 -21.38 4.38 -20.41
C ASP A 187 -20.91 2.91 -20.33
N GLY A 188 -21.66 2.09 -19.62
CA GLY A 188 -21.39 0.67 -19.43
C GLY A 188 -20.24 0.36 -18.48
N THR A 189 -19.54 1.36 -17.96
CA THR A 189 -18.42 1.17 -17.02
C THR A 189 -18.89 0.95 -15.58
N GLU A 190 -18.04 0.37 -14.76
CA GLU A 190 -18.33 0.19 -13.33
C GLU A 190 -18.53 1.52 -12.62
N MET A 191 -17.77 2.55 -12.98
CA MET A 191 -17.95 3.89 -12.43
C MET A 191 -19.27 4.54 -12.83
N ALA A 192 -19.73 4.35 -14.08
CA ALA A 192 -21.06 4.82 -14.49
C ALA A 192 -22.16 4.12 -13.68
N GLN A 193 -22.01 2.82 -13.44
CA GLN A 193 -22.93 2.05 -12.59
C GLN A 193 -22.90 2.51 -11.13
N ARG A 194 -21.72 2.76 -10.54
CA ARG A 194 -21.59 3.26 -9.16
C ARG A 194 -22.24 4.65 -9.01
N TRP A 195 -22.03 5.53 -9.98
CA TRP A 195 -22.61 6.87 -9.97
C TRP A 195 -24.14 6.80 -10.04
N THR A 196 -24.68 6.04 -10.98
CA THR A 196 -26.14 5.88 -11.13
C THR A 196 -26.77 5.23 -9.89
N ALA A 197 -26.13 4.22 -9.28
CA ALA A 197 -26.57 3.68 -7.98
C ALA A 197 -26.68 4.75 -6.89
N THR A 198 -25.72 5.68 -6.86
CA THR A 198 -25.71 6.78 -5.88
C THR A 198 -26.87 7.75 -6.13
N LEU A 199 -27.14 8.09 -7.40
CA LEU A 199 -28.25 8.97 -7.76
C LEU A 199 -29.61 8.32 -7.47
N ASP A 200 -29.79 7.05 -7.83
CA ASP A 200 -31.02 6.31 -7.57
C ASP A 200 -31.29 6.21 -6.06
N PHE A 201 -30.25 5.94 -5.27
CA PHE A 201 -30.34 5.95 -3.81
C PHE A 201 -30.77 7.33 -3.29
N MET A 202 -30.14 8.41 -3.76
CA MET A 202 -30.50 9.77 -3.36
C MET A 202 -31.93 10.16 -3.77
N GLU A 203 -32.41 9.69 -4.92
CA GLU A 203 -33.79 9.89 -5.37
C GLU A 203 -34.78 9.20 -4.43
N LEU A 204 -34.53 7.94 -4.07
CA LEU A 204 -35.35 7.19 -3.11
C LEU A 204 -35.41 7.89 -1.75
N VAL A 205 -34.27 8.35 -1.25
CA VAL A 205 -34.19 9.12 0.01
C VAL A 205 -34.99 10.42 -0.11
N ARG A 206 -34.84 11.17 -1.21
CA ARG A 206 -35.58 12.42 -1.43
C ARG A 206 -37.10 12.19 -1.45
N ARG A 207 -37.55 11.10 -2.09
CA ARG A 207 -38.95 10.71 -2.16
C ARG A 207 -39.47 10.04 -0.87
N ARG A 208 -38.61 9.89 0.15
CA ARG A 208 -38.91 9.15 1.39
C ARG A 208 -39.44 7.74 1.10
N GLN A 209 -38.97 7.13 0.02
CA GLN A 209 -39.34 5.77 -0.34
C GLN A 209 -38.47 4.77 0.43
N PRO A 210 -39.01 3.58 0.76
CA PRO A 210 -38.21 2.50 1.33
C PRO A 210 -37.05 2.18 0.39
N ILE A 211 -35.84 2.08 0.93
CA ILE A 211 -34.68 1.64 0.16
C ILE A 211 -34.83 0.12 0.00
N PRO A 212 -35.02 -0.39 -1.23
CA PRO A 212 -35.16 -1.83 -1.43
C PRO A 212 -33.84 -2.51 -1.08
N ASN A 213 -33.92 -3.74 -0.56
CA ASN A 213 -32.74 -4.56 -0.23
C ASN A 213 -31.80 -4.78 -1.42
N ASN A 214 -32.33 -4.63 -2.64
CA ASN A 214 -31.57 -4.54 -3.88
C ASN A 214 -31.98 -3.25 -4.59
N LEU A 215 -31.04 -2.32 -4.76
CA LEU A 215 -31.25 -1.18 -5.65
C LEU A 215 -31.56 -1.69 -7.08
N PRO A 216 -32.38 -0.97 -7.85
CA PRO A 216 -32.63 -1.29 -9.25
C PRO A 216 -31.32 -1.51 -10.01
N LYS A 217 -31.36 -2.33 -11.08
CA LYS A 217 -30.22 -2.41 -12.00
C LYS A 217 -29.88 -0.99 -12.45
N THR A 218 -28.69 -0.56 -12.12
CA THR A 218 -28.19 0.75 -12.50
C THR A 218 -28.13 0.84 -14.01
N SER A 219 -28.54 1.97 -14.58
CA SER A 219 -28.52 2.14 -16.04
C SER A 219 -27.09 2.01 -16.60
N GLY A 220 -26.08 2.31 -15.78
CA GLY A 220 -24.69 2.36 -16.23
C GLY A 220 -24.46 3.46 -17.27
N ILE A 221 -25.41 4.40 -17.43
CA ILE A 221 -25.32 5.54 -18.33
C ILE A 221 -24.77 6.72 -17.52
N CYS A 222 -23.74 7.38 -18.05
CA CYS A 222 -23.12 8.53 -17.44
C CYS A 222 -24.10 9.72 -17.39
N PRO A 223 -24.46 10.21 -16.19
CA PRO A 223 -25.36 11.36 -16.06
C PRO A 223 -24.73 12.67 -16.57
N ASP A 224 -23.41 12.77 -16.50
CA ASP A 224 -22.63 13.91 -16.96
C ASP A 224 -21.20 13.44 -17.32
N ARG A 225 -20.39 14.31 -17.93
CA ARG A 225 -19.02 14.00 -18.38
C ARG A 225 -18.06 13.80 -17.21
N GLU A 226 -18.27 14.46 -16.08
CA GLU A 226 -17.33 14.47 -14.95
C GLU A 226 -17.91 13.81 -13.71
N PHE A 227 -17.16 12.87 -13.12
CA PHE A 227 -17.60 12.18 -11.90
C PHE A 227 -17.78 13.14 -10.71
N PRO A 228 -18.82 12.95 -9.87
CA PRO A 228 -19.11 13.82 -8.72
C PRO A 228 -18.01 13.75 -7.65
N ASP A 229 -17.30 12.63 -7.57
CA ASP A 229 -16.14 12.46 -6.69
C ASP A 229 -14.99 13.42 -7.08
N VAL A 230 -14.81 13.73 -8.37
CA VAL A 230 -13.78 14.67 -8.86
C VAL A 230 -14.07 16.10 -8.41
N VAL A 231 -15.34 16.51 -8.46
CA VAL A 231 -15.78 17.82 -7.97
C VAL A 231 -15.45 17.96 -6.48
N THR A 232 -15.78 16.93 -5.69
CA THR A 232 -15.49 16.87 -4.24
C THR A 232 -13.98 16.91 -3.97
N TYR A 233 -13.21 16.12 -4.72
CA TYR A 233 -11.75 16.05 -4.60
C TYR A 233 -11.10 17.41 -4.85
N ARG A 234 -11.52 18.15 -5.88
CA ARG A 234 -10.98 19.50 -6.16
C ARG A 234 -11.23 20.48 -5.02
N GLN A 235 -12.44 20.46 -4.44
CA GLN A 235 -12.77 21.30 -3.28
C GLN A 235 -11.85 20.96 -2.09
N MET A 236 -11.65 19.68 -1.80
CA MET A 236 -10.74 19.23 -0.73
C MET A 236 -9.28 19.60 -1.00
N LYS A 237 -8.81 19.44 -2.23
CA LYS A 237 -7.45 19.81 -2.68
C LYS A 237 -7.20 21.31 -2.53
N GLN A 238 -8.19 22.15 -2.81
CA GLN A 238 -8.10 23.60 -2.62
C GLN A 238 -8.04 24.00 -1.13
N MET A 239 -8.81 23.34 -0.27
CA MET A 239 -8.77 23.60 1.18
C MET A 239 -7.43 23.24 1.81
N ARG A 240 -6.80 22.14 1.39
CA ARG A 240 -5.48 21.69 1.92
C ARG A 240 -4.30 22.56 1.49
N ARG A 241 -4.48 23.42 0.48
CA ARG A 241 -3.43 24.33 -0.01
C ARG A 241 -3.45 25.70 0.68
N ARG A 242 -4.45 25.96 1.52
CA ARG A 242 -4.57 27.17 2.35
C ARG A 242 -4.06 26.87 3.74
#